data_AF-A0A319CVV5-F1
#
_entry.id   AF-A0A319CVV5-F1
#
_cell.length_a   1.000
_cell.length_b   1.000
_cell.length_c   1.000
_cell.angle_alpha   90.00
_cell.angle_beta   90.00
_cell.angle_gamma   90.00
#
_symmetry.space_group_name_H-M   'P 1'
#
loop_
_entity.id
_entity.type
_entity.pdbx_description
1 polymer ?
#
loop_
_entity_poly.entity_id
_entity_poly.type
_entity_poly.pdbx_seq_one_letter_code
_entity_poly.pdbx_strand_id
1 'polypeptide(L)'
;MTYICGSELTKGGDSSSLSKIPEARLGEVIYVTKGKTLAWGGTAILERLPSGAVMKTPIPSPYCPPEEEDYRRNMRLEAKIYAMMGEHPCVPKILNWDQETCYLTMIYMDNGNL
;
A
#
# COMPACT_ATOMS: atom_id res chain seq x y z
N MET A 1 18.09 2.49 4.65
CA MET A 1 17.14 2.47 3.54
C MET A 1 16.32 3.75 3.59
N THR A 2 16.48 4.66 2.62
CA THR A 2 15.70 5.89 2.59
C THR A 2 14.62 5.76 1.53
N TYR A 3 13.36 5.95 1.91
CA TYR A 3 12.27 5.97 0.95
C TYR A 3 11.95 7.39 0.52
N ILE A 4 11.88 7.60 -0.79
CA ILE A 4 11.43 8.86 -1.38
C ILE A 4 10.07 8.60 -2.01
N CYS A 5 9.06 9.32 -1.52
CA CYS A 5 7.69 9.21 -1.99
C CYS A 5 7.48 10.16 -3.18
N GLY A 6 7.17 9.60 -4.36
CA GLY A 6 6.81 10.38 -5.56
C GLY A 6 5.35 10.19 -5.92
N SER A 7 4.61 11.28 -6.14
CA SER A 7 3.21 11.23 -6.59
C SER A 7 3.09 11.43 -8.10
N GLU A 8 2.46 10.50 -8.81
CA GLU A 8 1.90 10.76 -10.15
C GLU A 8 0.50 11.34 -10.01
N LEU A 9 0.37 12.66 -10.18
CA LEU A 9 -0.94 13.29 -10.42
C LEU A 9 -1.32 13.09 -11.91
N THR A 10 -1.94 11.97 -12.26
CA THR A 10 -2.53 11.81 -13.59
C THR A 10 -3.97 12.37 -13.59
N LYS A 11 -4.11 13.63 -14.00
CA LYS A 11 -5.37 14.12 -14.55
C LYS A 11 -5.47 13.60 -15.98
N GLY A 12 -6.39 12.67 -16.22
CA GLY A 12 -6.99 12.39 -17.53
C GLY A 12 -6.07 11.85 -18.62
N GLY A 13 -6.23 10.55 -18.90
CA GLY A 13 -6.02 9.91 -20.20
C GLY A 13 -4.84 10.38 -21.05
N ASP A 14 -3.65 9.85 -20.80
CA ASP A 14 -2.73 9.48 -21.89
C ASP A 14 -1.74 8.42 -21.40
N SER A 15 -1.51 7.39 -22.20
CA SER A 15 -0.72 6.20 -21.86
C SER A 15 0.80 6.41 -21.97
N SER A 16 1.29 7.63 -21.74
CA SER A 16 2.73 7.94 -21.88
C SER A 16 3.22 9.04 -20.94
N SER A 17 3.46 8.73 -19.67
CA SER A 17 4.36 9.58 -18.86
C SER A 17 5.11 8.82 -17.77
N LEU A 18 5.85 7.78 -18.14
CA LEU A 18 6.92 7.20 -17.30
C LEU A 18 8.11 8.18 -17.09
N SER A 19 8.02 9.42 -17.57
CA SER A 19 9.14 10.35 -17.75
C SER A 19 9.51 11.20 -16.53
N LYS A 20 8.99 10.91 -15.32
CA LYS A 20 9.24 11.76 -14.13
C LYS A 20 9.71 11.02 -12.87
N ILE A 21 9.99 9.72 -12.94
CA ILE A 21 10.58 9.02 -11.79
C ILE A 21 12.08 9.33 -11.78
N PRO A 22 12.62 9.99 -10.72
CA PRO A 22 14.04 10.25 -10.64
C PRO A 22 14.82 8.93 -10.54
N GLU A 23 16.09 8.93 -10.97
CA GLU A 23 16.95 7.78 -10.77
C GLU A 23 17.33 7.68 -9.29
N ALA A 24 17.10 6.52 -8.67
CA ALA A 24 17.46 6.27 -7.27
C ALA A 24 18.98 6.22 -7.13
N ARG A 25 19.53 6.90 -6.12
CA ARG A 25 20.96 6.74 -5.79
C ARG A 25 21.18 5.40 -5.10
N LEU A 26 22.45 4.98 -5.03
CA LEU A 26 22.82 3.77 -4.30
C LEU A 26 22.32 3.85 -2.84
N GLY A 27 21.48 2.88 -2.44
CA GLY A 27 20.90 2.81 -1.09
C GLY A 27 19.60 3.58 -0.90
N GLU A 28 19.10 4.26 -1.94
CA GLU A 28 17.77 4.86 -1.96
C GLU A 28 16.75 3.91 -2.60
N VAL A 29 15.51 3.98 -2.10
CA VAL A 29 14.37 3.31 -2.72
C VAL A 29 13.32 4.37 -3.02
N ILE A 30 12.96 4.50 -4.30
CA ILE A 30 11.88 5.39 -4.70
C ILE A 30 10.60 4.59 -4.68
N TYR A 31 9.66 5.01 -3.83
CA TYR A 31 8.31 4.46 -3.80
C TYR A 31 7.38 5.37 -4.59
N VAL A 32 6.83 4.83 -5.68
CA VAL A 32 5.81 5.52 -6.48
C VAL A 32 4.45 5.24 -5.88
N THR A 33 3.76 6.30 -5.43
CA THR A 33 2.45 6.16 -4.78
C THR A 33 1.38 5.76 -5.78
N LYS A 34 0.46 4.92 -5.32
CA LYS A 34 -0.74 4.50 -6.06
C LYS A 34 -1.92 5.45 -5.80
N GLY A 35 -1.83 6.29 -4.78
CA GLY A 35 -2.84 7.28 -4.42
C GLY A 35 -2.34 8.30 -3.40
N LYS A 36 -3.25 8.89 -2.62
CA LYS A 36 -2.88 9.81 -1.53
C LYS A 36 -2.36 8.99 -0.34
N THR A 37 -1.10 9.12 0.01
CA THR A 37 -0.56 8.50 1.23
C THR A 37 -1.33 8.95 2.47
N LEU A 38 -1.78 7.99 3.26
CA LEU A 38 -2.46 8.20 4.54
C LEU A 38 -1.49 8.00 5.70
N ALA A 39 -0.70 6.92 5.66
CA ALA A 39 0.25 6.59 6.73
C ALA A 39 1.34 5.65 6.23
N TRP A 40 2.48 5.68 6.92
CA TRP A 40 3.57 4.72 6.78
C TRP A 40 3.70 3.95 8.09
N GLY A 41 3.35 2.67 8.06
CA GLY A 41 3.52 1.77 9.20
C GLY A 41 4.91 1.14 9.21
N GLY A 42 5.14 0.23 10.16
CA GLY A 42 6.39 -0.54 10.21
C GLY A 42 6.51 -1.64 9.15
N THR A 43 5.38 -2.08 8.59
CA THR A 43 5.33 -3.22 7.65
C THR A 43 4.60 -2.89 6.35
N ALA A 44 3.83 -1.81 6.31
CA ALA A 44 2.98 -1.48 5.18
C ALA A 44 2.73 0.03 5.05
N ILE A 45 2.50 0.46 3.83
CA ILE A 45 2.10 1.80 3.44
C ILE A 45 0.59 1.79 3.21
N LEU A 46 -0.10 2.79 3.78
CA LEU A 46 -1.53 3.01 3.59
C LEU A 46 -1.75 4.18 2.64
N GLU A 47 -2.55 3.95 1.59
CA GLU A 47 -2.85 4.93 0.56
C GLU A 47 -4.34 4.96 0.26
N ARG A 48 -4.92 6.15 0.08
CA ARG A 48 -6.27 6.32 -0.45
C ARG A 48 -6.20 6.40 -1.97
N LEU A 49 -6.75 5.40 -2.64
CA LEU A 49 -6.80 5.31 -4.10
C LEU A 49 -7.77 6.36 -4.68
N PRO A 50 -7.66 6.68 -5.99
CA PRO A 50 -8.64 7.54 -6.68
C PRO A 50 -10.09 7.04 -6.60
N SER A 51 -10.29 5.73 -6.45
CA SER A 51 -11.60 5.12 -6.21
C SER A 51 -12.20 5.45 -4.84
N GLY A 52 -11.43 6.06 -3.94
CA GLY A 52 -11.80 6.33 -2.56
C GLY A 52 -11.48 5.19 -1.60
N ALA A 53 -11.17 3.99 -2.09
CA ALA A 53 -10.75 2.85 -1.29
C ALA A 53 -9.37 3.08 -0.64
N VAL A 54 -9.10 2.37 0.45
CA VAL A 54 -7.79 2.32 1.10
C VAL A 54 -7.06 1.08 0.64
N MET A 55 -5.83 1.26 0.15
CA MET A 55 -4.90 0.18 -0.13
C MET A 55 -3.82 0.15 0.94
N LYS A 56 -3.56 -1.06 1.45
CA LYS A 56 -2.43 -1.38 2.31
C LYS A 56 -1.45 -2.23 1.49
N THR A 57 -0.28 -1.67 1.23
CA THR A 57 0.80 -2.32 0.46
C THR A 57 1.94 -2.68 1.43
N PRO A 58 2.46 -3.92 1.44
CA PRO A 58 3.69 -4.23 2.18
C PRO A 58 4.82 -3.26 1.77
N ILE A 59 5.66 -2.86 2.72
CA ILE A 59 6.82 -2.03 2.40
C ILE A 59 7.77 -2.84 1.51
N PRO A 60 8.12 -2.38 0.31
CA PRO A 60 9.07 -3.09 -0.54
C PRO A 60 10.48 -2.97 0.03
N SER A 61 11.25 -4.06 0.09
CA SER A 61 12.65 -4.03 0.57
C SER A 61 13.56 -4.67 -0.49
N PRO A 62 13.85 -3.96 -1.61
CA PRO A 62 14.62 -4.51 -2.72
C PRO A 62 16.04 -4.94 -2.35
N TYR A 63 16.59 -4.44 -1.24
CA TYR A 63 17.92 -4.80 -0.75
C TYR A 63 17.90 -5.84 0.40
N CYS A 64 16.71 -6.21 0.91
CA CYS A 64 16.58 -7.22 1.96
C CYS A 64 15.33 -8.11 1.73
N PRO A 65 15.43 -9.14 0.86
CA PRO A 65 14.31 -10.04 0.58
C PRO A 65 13.69 -10.73 1.80
N PRO A 66 14.45 -11.18 2.83
CA PRO A 66 13.86 -11.76 4.03
C PRO A 66 12.97 -10.79 4.80
N GLU A 67 13.36 -9.52 4.89
CA GLU A 67 12.58 -8.47 5.54
C GLU A 67 11.29 -8.18 4.76
N GLU A 68 11.37 -8.12 3.43
CA GLU A 68 10.17 -7.98 2.60
C GLU A 68 9.19 -9.14 2.78
N GLU A 69 9.70 -10.38 2.87
CA GLU A 69 8.85 -11.55 3.11
C GLU A 69 8.23 -11.52 4.52
N ASP A 70 8.92 -10.98 5.54
CA ASP A 70 8.32 -10.74 6.85
C ASP A 70 7.16 -9.75 6.78
N TYR A 71 7.28 -8.68 5.99
CA TYR A 71 6.20 -7.73 5.74
C TYR A 71 5.01 -8.37 5.02
N ARG A 72 5.27 -9.18 3.99
CA ARG A 72 4.25 -9.96 3.29
C ARG A 72 3.56 -10.97 4.20
N ARG A 73 4.31 -11.67 5.05
CA ARG A 73 3.76 -12.60 6.06
C ARG A 73 2.79 -11.90 7.00
N ASN A 74 3.14 -10.70 7.47
CA ASN A 74 2.24 -9.90 8.31
C ASN A 74 0.95 -9.52 7.56
N MET A 75 1.04 -9.15 6.28
CA MET A 75 -0.14 -8.87 5.46
C MET A 75 -1.03 -10.11 5.24
N ARG A 76 -0.43 -11.29 5.02
CA ARG A 76 -1.19 -12.56 4.93
C ARG A 76 -1.91 -12.89 6.23
N LEU A 77 -1.26 -12.67 7.38
CA LEU A 77 -1.87 -12.86 8.70
C LEU A 77 -3.05 -11.91 8.91
N GLU A 78 -2.88 -10.63 8.57
CA GLU A 78 -3.93 -9.63 8.68
C GLU A 78 -5.13 -9.97 7.78
N ALA A 79 -4.91 -10.34 6.52
CA ALA A 79 -5.98 -10.79 5.62
C ALA A 79 -6.74 -11.99 6.19
N LYS A 80 -6.04 -12.94 6.81
CA LYS A 80 -6.65 -14.09 7.49
C LYS A 80 -7.50 -13.66 8.69
N ILE A 81 -7.05 -12.69 9.48
CA ILE A 81 -7.83 -12.15 10.61
C ILE A 81 -9.13 -11.52 10.11
N TYR A 82 -9.07 -10.69 9.07
CA TYR A 82 -10.28 -10.11 8.47
C TYR A 82 -11.25 -11.20 7.97
N ALA A 83 -10.73 -12.23 7.29
CA ALA A 83 -11.55 -13.36 6.82
C ALA A 83 -12.23 -14.11 7.98
N MET A 84 -11.55 -14.27 9.12
CA MET A 84 -12.10 -14.93 10.31
C MET A 84 -13.14 -14.07 11.03
N MET A 85 -12.94 -12.76 11.09
CA MET A 85 -13.87 -11.82 11.75
C MET A 85 -15.17 -11.63 10.95
N GLY A 86 -15.11 -11.77 9.63
CA GLY A 86 -16.23 -11.47 8.75
C GLY A 86 -16.56 -9.98 8.71
N GLU A 87 -17.75 -9.65 8.22
CA GLU A 87 -18.22 -8.26 8.20
C GLU A 87 -18.63 -7.81 9.60
N HIS A 88 -18.03 -6.71 10.08
CA HIS A 88 -18.34 -6.13 11.38
C HIS A 88 -18.34 -4.59 11.28
N PRO A 89 -19.32 -3.87 11.86
CA PRO A 89 -19.43 -2.41 11.70
C PRO A 89 -18.20 -1.62 12.17
N CYS A 90 -17.47 -2.13 13.17
CA CYS A 90 -16.27 -1.49 13.71
C CYS A 90 -14.97 -1.89 12.99
N VAL A 91 -15.05 -2.73 11.95
CA VAL A 91 -13.89 -3.24 11.22
C VAL A 91 -14.02 -2.82 9.75
N PRO A 92 -12.97 -2.25 9.13
CA PRO A 92 -13.02 -1.91 7.71
C PRO A 92 -13.41 -3.13 6.87
N LYS A 93 -14.43 -2.98 6.04
CA LYS A 93 -14.80 -4.03 5.07
C LYS A 93 -13.70 -4.20 4.05
N ILE A 94 -13.22 -5.43 3.88
CA ILE A 94 -12.30 -5.80 2.82
C ILE A 94 -13.03 -5.79 1.48
N LEU A 95 -12.46 -5.09 0.51
CA LEU A 95 -12.91 -5.03 -0.88
C LEU A 95 -12.18 -6.04 -1.74
N ASN A 96 -10.87 -6.21 -1.52
CA ASN A 96 -10.05 -7.16 -2.24
C ASN A 96 -8.82 -7.59 -1.43
N TRP A 97 -8.42 -8.84 -1.57
CA TRP A 97 -7.15 -9.39 -1.11
C TRP A 97 -6.46 -10.06 -2.27
N ASP A 98 -5.25 -9.60 -2.60
CA ASP A 98 -4.39 -10.22 -3.61
C ASP A 98 -3.31 -11.05 -2.93
N GLN A 99 -3.36 -12.37 -3.11
CA GLN A 99 -2.44 -13.30 -2.46
C GLN A 99 -1.02 -13.25 -3.04
N GLU A 100 -0.85 -12.85 -4.30
CA GLU A 100 0.45 -12.79 -4.97
C GLU A 100 1.23 -11.55 -4.53
N THR A 101 0.58 -10.39 -4.58
CA THR A 101 1.20 -9.11 -4.20
C THR A 101 1.11 -8.82 -2.70
N CYS A 102 0.23 -9.53 -1.99
CA CYS A 102 -0.13 -9.26 -0.60
C CYS A 102 -0.74 -7.87 -0.39
N TYR A 103 -1.40 -7.31 -1.41
CA TYR A 103 -2.11 -6.05 -1.30
C TYR A 103 -3.51 -6.26 -0.71
N LEU A 104 -3.85 -5.46 0.29
CA LEU A 104 -5.15 -5.48 0.93
C LEU A 104 -5.88 -4.18 0.62
N THR A 105 -7.05 -4.28 -0.02
CA THR A 105 -7.90 -3.13 -0.34
C THR A 105 -9.15 -3.17 0.53
N MET A 106 -9.52 -2.04 1.14
CA MET A 106 -10.62 -1.92 2.09
C MET A 106 -11.37 -0.60 1.94
N ILE A 107 -12.58 -0.52 2.51
CA ILE A 107 -13.36 0.73 2.54
C ILE A 107 -12.66 1.78 3.42
N TYR A 108 -12.65 3.02 2.97
CA TYR A 108 -12.22 4.16 3.80
C TYR A 108 -13.25 4.45 4.88
N MET A 109 -12.81 4.53 6.13
CA MET A 109 -13.67 4.96 7.25
C MET A 109 -13.33 6.41 7.60
N ASP A 110 -14.31 7.31 7.46
CA ASP A 110 -14.12 8.75 7.68
C ASP A 110 -13.74 9.09 9.14
N ASN A 111 -14.12 8.23 10.09
CA ASN A 111 -13.81 8.38 11.52
C ASN A 111 -12.39 7.90 11.86
N GLY A 112 -11.41 8.27 11.03
CA GLY A 112 -10.06 7.71 11.02
C GLY A 112 -9.29 7.88 12.34
N ASN A 113 -8.70 6.74 12.76
CA ASN A 113 -7.98 6.41 14.01
C ASN A 113 -8.84 6.37 15.29
N LEU A 114 -8.51 5.38 16.13
CA LEU A 114 -9.19 5.03 17.39
C LEU A 114 -9.37 6.24 18.32
#